data_AF-A0A848MN47-F1
#
_entry.id   AF-A0A848MN47-F1
#
_cell.length_a   1.000
_cell.length_b   1.000
_cell.length_c   1.000
_cell.angle_alpha   90.00
_cell.angle_beta   90.00
_cell.angle_gamma   90.00
#
_symmetry.space_group_name_H-M   'P 1'
#
loop_
_entity.id
_entity.type
_entity.pdbx_description
1 polymer ?
#
loop_
_entity_poly.entity_id
_entity_poly.type
_entity_poly.pdbx_seq_one_letter_code
_entity_poly.pdbx_strand_id
1 'polypeptide(L)'
;MTAYQAKKGALKGRGSKNPRPASLNIAAARIVNLESEIEELKEENRRYKQQFVIWQYNAYKYGVEEYQLNQLLPKIDRERSDGEKR
;
A
#
# COMPACT_ATOMS: atom_id res chain seq x y z
N MET A 1 10.65 16.85 -56.32
CA MET A 1 9.69 16.36 -55.31
C MET A 1 9.20 17.55 -54.50
N THR A 2 7.89 17.76 -54.40
CA THR A 2 7.33 18.91 -53.67
C THR A 2 7.24 18.62 -52.18
N ALA A 3 7.41 19.65 -51.33
CA ALA A 3 7.33 19.51 -49.87
C ALA A 3 5.99 18.88 -49.41
N TYR A 4 4.91 19.12 -50.17
CA TYR A 4 3.60 18.51 -49.95
C TYR A 4 3.62 16.99 -50.12
N GLN A 5 4.24 16.48 -51.19
CA GLN A 5 4.33 15.04 -51.45
C GLN A 5 5.18 14.34 -50.38
N ALA A 6 6.26 14.98 -49.92
CA ALA A 6 7.09 14.47 -48.83
C ALA A 6 6.31 14.36 -47.50
N LYS A 7 5.56 15.42 -47.13
CA LYS A 7 4.72 15.42 -45.91
C LYS A 7 3.59 14.38 -46.00
N LYS A 8 2.95 14.25 -47.16
CA LYS A 8 1.89 13.26 -47.41
C LYS A 8 2.41 11.83 -47.31
N GLY A 9 3.59 11.54 -47.86
CA GLY A 9 4.25 10.24 -47.74
C GLY A 9 4.60 9.88 -46.29
N ALA A 10 5.16 10.84 -45.54
CA ALA A 10 5.49 10.66 -44.13
C ALA A 10 4.26 10.35 -43.24
N LEU A 11 3.10 10.91 -43.57
CA LEU A 11 1.85 10.65 -42.85
C LEU A 11 1.22 9.31 -43.24
N LYS A 12 1.38 8.85 -44.49
CA LYS A 12 0.78 7.61 -45.00
C LYS A 12 1.43 6.35 -44.41
N GLY A 13 2.70 6.41 -44.01
CA GLY A 13 3.44 5.31 -43.37
C GLY A 13 3.28 5.23 -41.85
N ARG A 14 2.68 6.25 -41.23
CA ARG A 14 2.37 6.26 -39.80
C ARG A 14 1.03 5.55 -39.61
N GLY A 15 1.04 4.22 -39.73
CA GLY A 15 -0.11 3.38 -39.37
C GLY A 15 -0.66 3.85 -38.01
N SER A 16 -1.99 3.86 -37.88
CA SER A 16 -2.65 4.28 -36.64
C SER A 16 -1.91 3.64 -35.49
N LYS A 17 -1.24 4.45 -34.66
CA LYS A 17 -0.70 3.95 -33.40
C LYS A 17 -1.92 3.47 -32.65
N ASN A 18 -2.22 2.18 -32.69
CA ASN A 18 -3.34 1.60 -31.97
C ASN A 18 -3.15 2.07 -30.53
N PRO A 19 -3.99 3.01 -30.04
CA PRO A 19 -3.81 3.51 -28.71
C PRO A 19 -3.97 2.29 -27.81
N ARG A 20 -2.97 2.01 -26.98
CA ARG A 20 -3.08 0.95 -25.98
C ARG A 20 -4.39 1.20 -25.24
N PRO A 21 -5.29 0.21 -25.14
CA PRO A 21 -6.59 0.43 -24.52
C PRO A 21 -6.36 0.96 -23.11
N ALA A 22 -7.11 1.99 -22.73
CA ALA A 22 -6.93 2.68 -21.44
C ALA A 22 -6.96 1.71 -20.24
N SER A 23 -7.68 0.58 -20.38
CA SER A 23 -7.71 -0.51 -19.40
C SER A 23 -6.33 -1.11 -19.10
N LEU A 24 -5.44 -1.27 -20.10
CA LEU A 24 -4.10 -1.81 -19.86
C LEU A 24 -3.22 -0.81 -19.11
N ASN A 25 -3.35 0.49 -19.38
CA ASN A 25 -2.60 1.51 -18.65
C ASN A 25 -3.06 1.60 -17.19
N ILE A 26 -4.37 1.51 -16.94
CA ILE A 26 -4.94 1.48 -15.59
C ILE A 26 -4.49 0.22 -14.84
N ALA A 27 -4.50 -0.94 -15.49
CA ALA A 27 -4.03 -2.19 -14.90
C ALA A 27 -2.54 -2.11 -14.53
N ALA A 28 -1.69 -1.56 -15.41
CA ALA A 28 -0.27 -1.37 -15.12
C ALA A 28 -0.04 -0.44 -13.93
N ALA A 29 -0.77 0.69 -13.85
CA ALA A 29 -0.69 1.59 -12.71
C ALA A 29 -1.12 0.91 -11.40
N ARG A 30 -2.18 0.08 -11.44
CA ARG A 30 -2.63 -0.68 -10.28
C ARG A 30 -1.60 -1.70 -9.82
N ILE A 31 -0.94 -2.39 -10.74
CA ILE A 31 0.13 -3.35 -10.41
C ILE A 31 1.27 -2.64 -9.67
N VAL A 32 1.76 -1.52 -10.21
CA VAL A 32 2.85 -0.76 -9.57
C VAL A 32 2.48 -0.30 -8.17
N ASN A 33 1.27 0.21 -7.98
CA ASN A 33 0.80 0.64 -6.66
C ASN A 33 0.73 -0.54 -5.67
N LEU A 34 0.19 -1.68 -6.10
CA LEU A 34 0.10 -2.89 -5.27
C LEU A 34 1.47 -3.46 -4.94
N GLU A 35 2.42 -3.42 -5.87
CA GLU A 35 3.80 -3.85 -5.63
C GLU A 35 4.48 -2.97 -4.57
N SER A 36 4.27 -1.65 -4.63
CA SER A 36 4.76 -0.72 -3.60
C SER A 36 4.14 -1.00 -2.23
N GLU A 37 2.82 -1.16 -2.17
CA GLU A 37 2.09 -1.45 -0.93
C GLU A 37 2.54 -2.79 -0.33
N ILE A 38 2.75 -3.82 -1.15
CA ILE A 38 3.27 -5.10 -0.69
C ILE A 38 4.67 -4.95 -0.08
N GLU A 39 5.54 -4.16 -0.69
CA GLU A 39 6.90 -3.96 -0.20
C GLU A 39 6.91 -3.18 1.14
N GLU A 40 6.09 -2.14 1.23
CA GLU A 40 5.89 -1.38 2.48
C GLU A 40 5.36 -2.28 3.60
N LEU A 41 4.32 -3.08 3.34
CA LEU A 41 3.76 -4.02 4.32
C LEU A 41 4.76 -5.10 4.74
N LYS A 42 5.61 -5.57 3.84
CA LYS A 42 6.68 -6.52 4.17
C LYS A 42 7.71 -5.90 5.11
N GLU A 43 8.11 -4.65 4.84
CA GLU A 43 9.06 -3.91 5.68
C GLU A 43 8.47 -3.66 7.07
N GLU A 44 7.21 -3.24 7.17
CA GLU A 44 6.49 -3.08 8.44
C GLU A 44 6.41 -4.40 9.21
N ASN A 45 6.03 -5.48 8.54
CA ASN A 45 5.98 -6.81 9.16
C ASN A 45 7.36 -7.23 9.69
N ARG A 46 8.44 -6.94 8.96
CA ARG A 46 9.81 -7.20 9.40
C ARG A 46 10.15 -6.43 10.67
N ARG A 47 9.80 -5.13 10.71
CA ARG A 47 10.02 -4.27 11.89
C ARG A 47 9.25 -4.76 13.10
N TYR A 48 7.97 -5.13 12.93
CA TYR A 48 7.18 -5.70 14.01
C TYR A 48 7.75 -7.03 14.52
N LYS A 49 8.21 -7.92 13.63
CA LYS A 49 8.89 -9.15 14.04
C LYS A 49 10.14 -8.88 14.87
N GLN A 50 10.97 -7.92 14.47
CA GLN A 50 12.14 -7.51 15.26
C GLN A 50 11.74 -6.99 16.64
N GLN A 51 10.71 -6.16 16.70
CA GLN A 51 10.17 -5.64 17.96
C GLN A 51 9.63 -6.75 18.86
N PHE A 52 8.93 -7.74 18.31
CA PHE A 52 8.42 -8.90 19.05
C PHE A 52 9.54 -9.73 19.67
N VAL A 53 10.69 -9.90 19.00
CA VAL A 53 11.85 -10.60 19.58
C VAL A 53 12.38 -9.85 20.81
N ILE A 54 12.50 -8.51 20.73
CA ILE A 54 12.92 -7.68 21.85
C ILE A 54 11.94 -7.80 23.02
N TRP A 55 10.64 -7.76 22.74
CA TRP A 55 9.61 -7.91 23.77
C TRP A 55 9.60 -9.30 24.39
N GLN A 56 9.80 -10.35 23.60
CA GLN A 56 9.89 -11.72 24.13
C GLN A 56 11.09 -11.87 25.08
N TYR A 57 12.27 -11.33 24.70
CA TYR A 57 13.44 -11.33 25.58
C TYR A 57 13.18 -10.56 26.88
N ASN A 58 12.59 -9.37 26.79
CA ASN A 58 12.27 -8.57 27.96
C ASN A 58 11.20 -9.25 28.83
N ALA A 59 10.17 -9.85 28.23
CA ALA A 59 9.14 -10.59 28.94
C ALA A 59 9.78 -11.72 29.78
N TYR A 60 10.66 -12.52 29.17
CA TYR A 60 11.43 -13.53 29.89
C TYR A 60 12.26 -12.93 31.02
N LYS A 61 13.01 -11.86 30.76
CA LYS A 61 13.87 -11.18 31.75
C LYS A 61 13.08 -10.66 32.96
N TYR A 62 11.85 -10.17 32.74
CA TYR A 62 11.02 -9.57 33.78
C TYR A 62 9.94 -10.52 34.33
N GLY A 63 9.97 -11.81 33.95
CA GLY A 63 9.01 -12.81 34.43
C GLY A 63 7.57 -12.57 33.95
N VAL A 64 7.39 -11.94 32.79
CA VAL A 64 6.08 -11.76 32.16
C VAL A 64 5.69 -13.04 31.46
N GLU A 65 4.53 -13.58 31.80
CA GLU A 65 4.00 -14.80 31.23
C GLU A 65 3.25 -14.55 29.90
N GLU A 66 3.16 -15.57 29.05
CA GLU A 66 2.54 -15.47 27.72
C GLU A 66 1.08 -15.01 27.78
N TYR A 67 0.32 -15.45 28.78
CA TYR A 67 -1.07 -15.04 28.94
C TYR A 67 -1.21 -13.54 29.16
N GLN A 68 -0.23 -12.91 29.85
CA GLN A 68 -0.20 -11.47 30.13
C GLN A 68 0.04 -10.66 28.86
N LEU A 69 0.93 -11.15 27.98
CA LEU A 69 1.23 -10.52 26.68
C LEU A 69 0.03 -10.58 25.73
N ASN A 70 -0.79 -11.62 25.83
CA ASN A 70 -1.96 -11.84 24.97
C ASN A 70 -3.28 -11.33 25.59
N GLN A 71 -3.23 -10.62 26.71
CA GLN A 71 -4.44 -10.03 27.29
C GLN A 71 -5.03 -8.99 26.35
N LEU A 72 -6.35 -9.03 26.21
CA LEU A 72 -7.06 -7.98 25.48
C LEU A 72 -6.85 -6.64 26.17
N LEU A 73 -6.78 -5.58 25.36
CA LEU A 73 -6.76 -4.23 25.89
C LEU A 73 -7.97 -4.01 26.80
N PRO A 74 -7.79 -3.33 27.94
CA PRO A 74 -8.89 -3.04 28.84
C PRO A 74 -9.98 -2.27 28.09
N LYS A 75 -11.25 -2.58 28.37
CA LYS A 75 -12.37 -1.79 27.85
C LYS A 75 -12.23 -0.37 28.42
N ILE A 76 -11.93 0.58 27.56
CA ILE A 76 -11.91 2.00 27.93
C ILE A 76 -13.36 2.45 27.97
N ASP A 77 -13.95 2.53 29.16
CA ASP A 77 -15.22 3.20 29.34
C ASP A 77 -15.00 4.70 29.24
N ARG A 78 -15.30 5.25 28.07
CA ARG A 78 -15.30 6.69 27.84
C ARG A 78 -16.71 7.17 28.15
N GLU A 79 -17.04 7.27 29.44
CA GLU A 79 -18.26 7.95 29.85
C GLU A 79 -18.25 9.35 29.22
N ARG A 80 -19.10 9.56 28.21
CA ARG A 80 -19.39 10.89 27.67
C ARG A 80 -20.17 11.62 28.77
N SER A 81 -19.50 12.51 29.49
CA SER A 81 -20.14 13.42 30.45
C SER A 81 -20.87 14.60 29.80
N ASP A 82 -21.03 14.61 28.47
CA ASP A 82 -21.65 15.71 27.75
C ASP A 82 -23.15 15.42 27.64
N GLY A 83 -23.86 15.66 28.75
CA GLY A 83 -25.31 15.56 28.89
C GLY A 83 -26.08 16.66 28.14
N GLU A 84 -25.85 16.84 26.84
CA GLU A 84 -26.68 17.72 26.01
C GLU A 84 -27.63 16.90 25.15
N LYS A 85 -28.88 16.80 25.63
CA LYS A 85 -30.03 16.46 24.79
C LYS A 85 -30.32 17.67 23.89
N ARG A 86 -30.31 17.43 22.58
CA ARG A 86 -30.84 18.35 21.57
C ARG A 86 -32.34 18.58 21.74
#